data_AF-A0A060BY78-F1
#
_entry.id   AF-A0A060BY78-F1
#
_cell.length_a   1.000
_cell.length_b   1.000
_cell.length_c   1.000
_cell.angle_alpha   90.00
_cell.angle_beta   90.00
_cell.angle_gamma   90.00
#
_symmetry.space_group_name_H-M   'P 1'
#
loop_
_entity.id
_entity.type
_entity.pdbx_description
1 polymer ?
#
loop_
_entity_poly.entity_id
_entity_poly.type
_entity_poly.pdbx_seq_one_letter_code
_entity_poly.pdbx_strand_id
1 'polypeptide(L)'
;HLPSALGSLAAADHPFDVNLFCVNADMLPAVARAASPRFFRGRHSVGLWFWEVERFPERWRDSFEHLDEVWTASEFVSEALRPLSPVKVSTIRVPVTPLPPAELDRGALSMPEGFCFLFVFDFRSVFAARTPRSDR
;
A
#
# COMPACT_ATOMS: atom_id res chain seq x y z
N HIS A 1 -9.71 -5.01 12.49
CA HIS A 1 -11.05 -5.43 12.04
C HIS A 1 -11.21 -5.00 10.58
N LEU A 2 -11.26 -5.95 9.65
CA LEU A 2 -11.70 -5.66 8.27
C LEU A 2 -13.20 -5.35 8.30
N PRO A 3 -13.70 -4.38 7.51
CA PRO A 3 -15.13 -4.05 7.47
C PRO A 3 -15.96 -5.28 7.09
N SER A 4 -17.14 -5.46 7.72
CA SER A 4 -18.10 -6.51 7.36
C SER A 4 -18.56 -6.43 5.91
N ALA A 5 -18.33 -5.30 5.24
CA ALA A 5 -18.66 -5.06 3.85
C ALA A 5 -17.97 -6.03 2.86
N LEU A 6 -16.80 -6.60 3.18
CA LEU A 6 -16.13 -7.55 2.27
C LEU A 6 -16.90 -8.88 2.15
N GLY A 7 -17.58 -9.30 3.22
CA GLY A 7 -18.39 -10.53 3.24
C GLY A 7 -19.71 -10.40 2.49
N SER A 8 -20.16 -9.18 2.18
CA SER A 8 -21.38 -8.92 1.41
C SER A 8 -21.13 -8.62 -0.07
N LEU A 9 -19.87 -8.61 -0.54
CA LEU A 9 -19.55 -8.31 -1.94
C LEU A 9 -20.04 -9.45 -2.83
N ALA A 10 -21.20 -9.28 -3.46
CA ALA A 10 -21.68 -10.19 -4.47
C ALA A 10 -20.98 -9.89 -5.80
N ALA A 11 -20.82 -10.92 -6.66
CA ALA A 11 -20.29 -10.72 -8.00
C ALA A 11 -21.12 -9.69 -8.81
N ALA A 12 -22.42 -9.56 -8.50
CA ALA A 12 -23.32 -8.60 -9.11
C ALA A 12 -23.01 -7.13 -8.73
N ASP A 13 -22.39 -6.88 -7.58
CA ASP A 13 -21.99 -5.53 -7.13
C ASP A 13 -20.69 -5.06 -7.78
N HIS A 14 -20.03 -5.95 -8.53
CA HIS A 14 -18.74 -5.71 -9.17
C HIS A 14 -18.78 -6.19 -10.63
N PRO A 15 -19.25 -5.35 -11.57
CA PRO A 15 -19.49 -5.75 -12.96
C PRO A 15 -18.22 -5.88 -13.80
N PHE A 16 -17.04 -5.67 -13.20
CA PHE A 16 -15.77 -5.66 -13.92
C PHE A 16 -15.02 -6.98 -13.78
N ASP A 17 -14.31 -7.35 -14.85
CA ASP A 17 -13.46 -8.55 -14.90
C ASP A 17 -12.10 -8.34 -14.23
N VAL A 18 -11.85 -7.16 -13.65
CA VAL A 18 -10.59 -6.79 -13.01
C VAL A 18 -10.83 -6.37 -11.55
N ASN A 19 -10.04 -6.93 -10.64
CA ASN A 19 -9.97 -6.51 -9.25
C ASN A 19 -8.70 -5.67 -9.04
N LEU A 20 -8.82 -4.45 -8.51
CA LEU A 20 -7.68 -3.62 -8.11
C LEU A 20 -7.65 -3.48 -6.59
N PHE A 21 -6.62 -4.03 -5.96
CA PHE A 21 -6.44 -4.03 -4.51
C PHE A 21 -5.49 -2.91 -4.08
N CYS A 22 -6.05 -1.84 -3.50
CA CYS A 22 -5.31 -0.73 -2.92
C CYS A 22 -5.11 -0.93 -1.41
N VAL A 23 -4.51 -2.07 -1.04
CA VAL A 23 -4.19 -2.43 0.34
C VAL A 23 -2.70 -2.81 0.42
N ASN A 24 -2.10 -2.66 1.60
CA ASN A 24 -0.76 -3.18 1.82
C ASN A 24 -0.73 -4.69 1.59
N ALA A 25 0.40 -5.21 1.12
CA ALA A 25 0.57 -6.62 0.79
C ALA A 25 0.10 -7.55 1.93
N ASP A 26 0.49 -7.22 3.16
CA ASP A 26 0.18 -8.02 4.37
C ASP A 26 -1.31 -8.12 4.72
N MET A 27 -2.11 -7.19 4.23
CA MET A 27 -3.55 -7.22 4.43
C MET A 27 -4.26 -8.14 3.43
N LEU A 28 -3.62 -8.47 2.30
CA LEU A 28 -4.28 -9.18 1.20
C LEU A 28 -4.74 -10.59 1.59
N PRO A 29 -3.96 -11.41 2.33
CA PRO A 29 -4.47 -12.71 2.80
C PRO A 29 -5.70 -12.58 3.70
N ALA A 30 -5.78 -11.50 4.50
CA ALA A 30 -6.95 -11.26 5.34
C ALA A 30 -8.17 -10.81 4.52
N VAL A 31 -7.96 -9.98 3.49
CA VAL A 31 -9.00 -9.58 2.53
C VAL A 31 -9.51 -10.81 1.78
N ALA A 32 -8.62 -11.67 1.28
CA ALA A 32 -8.99 -12.89 0.56
C ALA A 32 -9.81 -13.85 1.42
N ARG A 33 -9.50 -13.99 2.72
CA ARG A 33 -10.30 -14.79 3.66
C ARG A 33 -11.68 -14.19 3.94
N ALA A 34 -11.79 -12.86 3.94
CA ALA A 34 -13.06 -12.17 4.20
C ALA A 34 -13.96 -12.14 2.96
N ALA A 35 -13.37 -12.12 1.76
CA ALA A 35 -14.07 -12.16 0.49
C ALA A 35 -14.52 -13.60 0.14
N SER A 36 -15.59 -13.72 -0.65
CA SER A 36 -15.99 -15.02 -1.21
C SER A 36 -14.95 -15.48 -2.26
N PRO A 37 -14.66 -16.78 -2.41
CA PRO A 37 -13.84 -17.29 -3.53
C PRO A 37 -14.37 -16.87 -4.92
N ARG A 38 -15.68 -16.60 -5.03
CA ARG A 38 -16.30 -16.08 -6.25
C ARG A 38 -15.83 -14.67 -6.63
N PHE A 39 -15.28 -13.91 -5.69
CA PHE A 39 -14.74 -12.57 -5.92
C PHE A 39 -13.50 -12.59 -6.84
N PHE A 40 -12.69 -13.64 -6.75
CA PHE A 40 -11.47 -13.80 -7.56
C PHE A 40 -11.70 -14.63 -8.82
N ARG A 41 -12.67 -15.55 -8.79
CA ARG A 41 -12.89 -16.52 -9.88
C ARG A 41 -13.22 -15.82 -11.20
N GLY A 42 -12.40 -16.08 -12.22
CA GLY A 42 -12.61 -15.59 -13.58
C GLY A 42 -12.29 -14.11 -13.76
N ARG A 43 -11.56 -13.51 -12.81
CA ARG A 43 -11.18 -12.09 -12.83
C ARG A 43 -9.67 -11.94 -12.71
N HIS A 44 -9.16 -10.89 -13.34
CA HIS A 44 -7.76 -10.50 -13.28
C HIS A 44 -7.51 -9.64 -12.04
N SER A 45 -6.66 -10.10 -11.14
CA SER A 45 -6.44 -9.50 -9.82
C SER A 45 -5.10 -8.79 -9.73
N VAL A 46 -5.14 -7.49 -9.45
CA VAL A 46 -3.98 -6.59 -9.45
C VAL A 46 -3.77 -6.00 -8.06
N GLY A 47 -2.57 -6.15 -7.49
CA GLY A 47 -2.19 -5.47 -6.26
C GLY A 47 -1.50 -4.14 -6.56
N LEU A 48 -2.05 -3.02 -6.09
CA LEU A 48 -1.35 -1.73 -6.13
C LEU A 48 -0.64 -1.50 -4.80
N TRP A 49 0.67 -1.73 -4.77
CA TRP A 49 1.46 -1.71 -3.54
C TRP A 49 2.35 -0.47 -3.45
N PHE A 50 2.24 0.20 -2.30
CA PHE A 50 3.14 1.26 -1.87
C PHE A 50 4.06 0.68 -0.80
N TRP A 51 5.37 0.77 -1.04
CA TRP A 51 6.38 0.18 -0.18
C TRP A 51 7.61 1.10 -0.15
N GLU A 52 8.31 1.15 0.97
CA GLU A 52 9.37 2.15 1.18
C GLU A 52 10.70 1.55 1.65
N VAL A 53 10.72 0.26 2.02
CA VAL A 53 11.91 -0.38 2.60
C VAL A 53 12.56 -1.29 1.57
N GLU A 54 13.90 -1.34 1.52
CA GLU A 54 14.64 -2.14 0.53
C GLU A 54 14.30 -3.64 0.56
N ARG A 55 13.89 -4.18 1.71
CA ARG A 55 13.59 -5.61 1.88
C ARG A 55 12.10 -5.86 2.09
N PHE A 56 11.48 -6.54 1.12
CA PHE A 56 10.14 -7.07 1.29
C PHE A 56 10.14 -8.23 2.30
N PRO A 57 9.33 -8.19 3.38
CA PRO A 57 9.32 -9.23 4.40
C PRO A 57 8.90 -10.60 3.85
N GLU A 58 9.62 -11.66 4.21
CA GLU A 58 9.31 -13.02 3.71
C GLU A 58 7.89 -13.46 4.06
N ARG A 59 7.38 -13.06 5.23
CA ARG A 59 6.01 -13.35 5.69
C ARG A 59 4.90 -12.75 4.82
N TRP A 60 5.22 -11.87 3.87
CA TRP A 60 4.25 -11.24 2.97
C TRP A 60 4.21 -11.89 1.59
N ARG A 61 5.04 -12.92 1.34
CA ARG A 61 5.09 -13.62 0.05
C ARG A 61 3.77 -14.30 -0.31
N ASP A 62 3.05 -14.82 0.68
CA ASP A 62 1.74 -15.47 0.47
C ASP A 62 0.71 -14.53 -0.18
N SER A 63 0.92 -13.22 -0.08
CA SER A 63 0.07 -12.21 -0.74
C SER A 63 0.09 -12.34 -2.26
N PHE A 64 1.20 -12.81 -2.85
CA PHE A 64 1.28 -13.00 -4.30
C PHE A 64 0.32 -14.09 -4.81
N GLU A 65 -0.08 -15.05 -3.97
CA GLU A 65 -0.97 -16.16 -4.36
C GLU A 65 -2.38 -15.69 -4.74
N HIS A 66 -2.74 -14.45 -4.40
CA HIS A 66 -4.05 -13.87 -4.66
C HIS A 66 -4.07 -12.93 -5.88
N LEU A 67 -2.94 -12.76 -6.57
CA LEU A 67 -2.76 -11.76 -7.62
C LEU A 67 -2.25 -12.38 -8.92
N ASP A 68 -2.64 -11.80 -10.04
CA ASP A 68 -2.11 -12.09 -11.37
C ASP A 68 -0.94 -11.14 -11.74
N GLU A 69 -0.94 -9.94 -11.17
CA GLU A 69 0.16 -8.98 -11.28
C GLU A 69 0.19 -7.98 -10.11
N VAL A 70 1.35 -7.33 -9.95
CA VAL A 70 1.58 -6.28 -8.96
C VAL A 70 1.99 -4.99 -9.66
N TRP A 71 1.38 -3.89 -9.27
CA TRP A 71 1.72 -2.54 -9.68
C TRP A 71 2.32 -1.77 -8.52
N THR A 72 3.36 -0.98 -8.80
CA THR A 72 4.02 -0.14 -7.80
C THR A 72 4.13 1.29 -8.32
N ALA A 73 4.23 2.25 -7.41
CA ALA A 73 4.33 3.67 -7.77
C ALA A 73 5.74 4.11 -8.21
N SER A 74 6.78 3.30 -8.01
CA SER A 74 8.17 3.67 -8.30
C SER A 74 9.02 2.48 -8.74
N GLU A 75 10.02 2.75 -9.59
CA GLU A 75 10.94 1.70 -10.04
C GLU A 75 11.73 1.09 -8.88
N PHE A 76 12.04 1.89 -7.85
CA PHE A 76 12.70 1.42 -6.63
C PHE A 76 11.95 0.25 -5.99
N VAL A 77 10.63 0.35 -5.86
CA VAL A 77 9.80 -0.72 -5.29
C VAL A 77 9.70 -1.89 -6.26
N SER A 78 9.50 -1.62 -7.56
CA SER A 78 9.43 -2.67 -8.57
C SER A 78 10.70 -3.53 -8.58
N GLU A 79 11.88 -2.92 -8.55
CA GLU A 79 13.17 -3.63 -8.53
C GLU A 79 13.36 -4.46 -7.25
N ALA A 80 12.86 -4.00 -6.10
CA ALA A 80 12.88 -4.78 -4.87
C ALA A 80 11.96 -6.01 -4.92
N LEU A 81 10.84 -5.93 -5.66
CA LEU A 81 9.84 -6.99 -5.73
C LEU A 81 10.06 -7.99 -6.86
N ARG A 82 10.59 -7.57 -8.03
CA ARG A 82 10.81 -8.44 -9.20
C ARG A 82 11.56 -9.74 -8.90
N PRO A 83 12.65 -9.74 -8.10
CA PRO A 83 13.37 -10.98 -7.76
C PRO A 83 12.58 -11.93 -6.84
N LEU A 84 11.55 -11.42 -6.17
CA LEU A 84 10.79 -12.13 -5.14
C LEU A 84 9.41 -12.58 -5.64
N SER A 85 8.90 -11.94 -6.69
CA SER A 85 7.54 -12.07 -7.17
C SER A 85 7.41 -13.25 -8.13
N PRO A 86 6.44 -14.16 -7.89
CA PRO A 86 6.09 -15.19 -8.88
C PRO A 86 5.24 -14.62 -10.03
N VAL A 87 4.74 -13.39 -9.91
CA VAL A 87 3.88 -12.71 -10.89
C VAL A 87 4.53 -11.45 -11.43
N LYS A 88 3.98 -10.91 -12.52
CA LYS A 88 4.53 -9.71 -13.17
C LYS A 88 4.48 -8.51 -12.21
N VAL A 89 5.59 -7.76 -12.14
CA VAL A 89 5.68 -6.50 -11.38
C VAL A 89 5.90 -5.34 -12.34
N SER A 90 4.99 -4.37 -12.36
CA SER A 90 5.02 -3.20 -13.25
C SER A 90 5.09 -1.89 -12.46
N THR A 91 5.87 -0.93 -12.96
CA THR A 91 5.88 0.43 -12.39
C THR A 91 4.83 1.28 -13.07
N ILE A 92 3.83 1.73 -12.30
CA ILE A 92 2.78 2.65 -12.76
C ILE A 92 2.84 3.90 -11.90
N ARG A 93 3.36 4.99 -12.47
CA ARG A 93 3.43 6.27 -11.76
C ARG A 93 2.03 6.83 -11.60
N VAL A 94 1.65 7.09 -10.35
CA VAL A 94 0.41 7.81 -10.05
C VAL A 94 0.60 9.26 -10.49
N PRO A 95 -0.21 9.78 -11.43
CA PRO A 95 -0.12 11.17 -11.83
C PRO A 95 -0.56 12.04 -10.65
N VAL A 96 0.34 12.89 -10.17
CA VAL A 96 0.03 13.91 -9.18
C VAL A 96 0.05 15.24 -9.90
N THR A 97 -1.10 15.90 -9.98
CA THR A 97 -1.17 17.29 -10.39
C THR A 97 -0.93 18.14 -9.14
N PRO A 98 0.23 18.81 -9.01
CA PRO A 98 0.45 19.69 -7.89
C PRO A 98 -0.61 20.80 -7.91
N LEU A 99 -1.29 20.99 -6.79
CA LEU A 99 -2.07 22.20 -6.61
C LEU A 99 -1.11 23.39 -6.53
N PRO A 100 -1.50 24.57 -7.03
CA PRO A 100 -0.75 25.79 -6.77
C PRO A 100 -0.49 25.91 -5.26
N PRO A 101 0.73 26.29 -4.83
CA PRO A 101 0.99 26.53 -3.43
C PRO A 101 -0.06 27.50 -2.89
N ALA A 102 -0.65 27.20 -1.74
CA ALA A 102 -1.43 28.19 -1.04
C ALA A 102 -0.47 29.34 -0.66
N GLU A 103 -0.83 30.58 -0.98
CA GLU A 103 -0.12 31.77 -0.49
C GLU A 103 -0.45 31.97 1.00
N LEU A 104 0.06 31.07 1.83
CA LEU A 104 -0.05 31.16 3.28
C LEU A 104 1.31 31.62 3.83
N ASP A 105 1.30 32.76 4.51
CA ASP A 105 2.45 33.20 5.29
C ASP A 105 2.46 32.54 6.68
N ARG A 106 3.58 32.68 7.40
CA ARG A 106 3.75 32.09 8.74
C ARG A 106 2.73 32.66 9.74
N GLY A 107 2.30 33.91 9.54
CA GLY A 107 1.31 34.58 10.37
C GLY A 107 -0.07 33.95 10.23
N ALA A 108 -0.47 33.61 9.01
CA ALA A 108 -1.73 32.93 8.70
C ALA A 108 -1.82 31.53 9.32
N LEU A 109 -0.67 30.87 9.53
CA LEU A 109 -0.55 29.56 10.17
C LEU A 109 -0.29 29.63 11.69
N SER A 110 -0.22 30.84 12.27
CA SER A 110 0.16 31.05 13.68
C SER A 110 1.47 30.34 14.04
N MET A 111 2.42 30.26 13.10
CA MET A 111 3.70 29.60 13.31
C MET A 111 4.67 30.52 14.07
N PRO A 112 5.51 29.97 14.96
CA PRO A 112 6.50 30.76 15.69
C PRO A 112 7.62 31.29 14.80
N GLU A 113 8.23 32.39 15.23
CA GLU A 113 9.46 32.92 14.65
C GLU A 113 10.65 31.98 14.90
N GLY A 114 11.61 31.97 13.97
CA GLY A 114 12.83 31.14 14.05
C GLY A 114 12.82 29.90 13.16
N PHE A 115 13.68 28.92 13.49
CA PHE A 115 13.83 27.68 12.71
C PHE A 115 12.67 26.72 13.01
N CYS A 116 11.91 26.35 11.99
CA CYS A 116 10.84 25.36 12.07
C CYS A 116 11.17 24.16 11.18
N PHE A 117 10.85 22.96 11.63
CA PHE A 117 10.88 21.74 10.83
C PHE A 117 9.53 21.04 10.90
N LEU A 118 9.11 20.44 9.78
CA LEU A 118 7.89 19.64 9.70
C LEU A 118 8.22 18.19 10.01
N PHE A 119 7.51 17.60 10.97
CA PHE A 119 7.55 16.17 11.26
C PHE A 119 6.14 15.59 11.06
N VAL A 120 5.99 14.69 10.10
CA VAL A 120 4.74 13.97 9.83
C VAL A 120 5.00 12.48 10.04
N PHE A 121 4.15 11.84 10.84
CA PHE A 121 4.28 10.42 11.16
C PHE A 121 2.90 9.76 11.26
N ASP A 122 2.75 8.58 10.66
CA ASP A 122 1.58 7.72 10.82
C ASP A 122 1.97 6.46 11.61
N PHE A 123 1.28 6.19 12.72
CA PHE A 123 1.50 5.02 13.57
C PHE A 123 1.14 3.68 12.89
N ARG A 124 0.48 3.70 11.73
CA ARG A 124 0.21 2.50 10.93
C ARG A 124 1.40 2.09 10.03
N SER A 125 2.44 2.92 9.95
CA SER A 125 3.72 2.57 9.33
C SER A 125 4.50 1.66 10.29
N VAL A 126 4.67 0.39 9.92
CA VAL A 126 5.20 -0.66 10.81
C VAL A 126 6.58 -0.28 11.39
N PHE A 127 6.66 -0.19 12.73
CA PHE A 127 7.88 -0.02 13.49
C PHE A 127 8.75 -1.30 13.40
N ALA A 128 9.78 -1.31 12.56
CA ALA A 128 10.95 -2.14 12.81
C ALA A 128 11.87 -1.35 13.75
N ALA A 129 11.89 -1.73 15.03
CA ALA A 129 12.45 -0.94 16.14
C ALA A 129 13.90 -0.48 15.90
N ARG A 130 14.09 0.84 15.76
CA ARG A 130 15.38 1.55 15.89
C ARG A 130 15.69 1.91 17.35
N THR A 131 15.40 1.04 18.31
CA THR A 131 15.93 1.22 19.67
C THR A 131 17.31 0.59 19.73
N PRO A 132 18.40 1.35 19.98
CA PRO A 132 19.65 0.75 20.39
C PRO A 132 19.38 0.05 21.72
N ARG A 133 19.50 -1.27 21.76
CA ARG A 133 19.65 -1.96 23.04
C ARG A 133 21.02 -1.54 23.58
N SER A 134 21.03 -0.74 24.63
CA SER A 134 22.19 -0.66 25.51
C SER A 134 22.24 -1.97 26.28
N ASP A 135 23.20 -2.84 25.96
CA ASP A 135 23.58 -3.92 26.85
C ASP A 135 24.09 -3.32 28.17
N ARG A 136 23.53 -3.82 29.27
CA ARG A 136 24.15 -3.78 30.60
C ARG A 136 24.55 -5.20 30.96
#